data_AF-A0A2K5QHI3-F1
#
_entry.id   AF-A0A2K5QHI3-F1
#
_cell.length_a   1.000
_cell.length_b   1.000
_cell.length_c   1.000
_cell.angle_alpha   90.00
_cell.angle_beta   90.00
_cell.angle_gamma   90.00
#
_symmetry.space_group_name_H-M   'P 1'
#
loop_
_entity.id
_entity.type
_entity.pdbx_description
1 polymer ?
#
loop_
_entity_poly.entity_id
_entity_poly.type
_entity_poly.pdbx_seq_one_letter_code
_entity_poly.pdbx_strand_id
1 'polypeptide(L)'
;GSLSSELFPVSFCGAELGAGQSLSSLVFSEWLRLLPFLGVLALLGYLAVRPFLLKKKQQKDSLINLKIQKENPKVVNEINIEDLCLTKAAYCRCWRSKTFPACDGSHNKHNELTGDNVGPLILKKKEV
;
A
#
# COMPACT_ATOMS: atom_id res chain seq x y z
N GLY A 1 -77.84 -24.60 2.60
CA GLY A 1 -77.51 -23.89 3.86
C GLY A 1 -76.14 -23.28 3.68
N SER A 2 -75.92 -22.00 3.96
CA SER A 2 -75.89 -21.43 5.33
C SER A 2 -74.78 -22.16 6.12
N LEU A 3 -73.73 -21.55 6.68
CA LEU A 3 -73.65 -20.30 7.43
C LEU A 3 -72.16 -20.03 7.80
N SER A 4 -71.71 -18.78 7.63
CA SER A 4 -70.87 -17.94 8.54
C SER A 4 -69.47 -18.39 9.06
N SER A 5 -68.44 -17.55 8.85
CA SER A 5 -67.83 -16.53 9.76
C SER A 5 -66.91 -17.18 10.81
N GLU A 6 -65.65 -16.75 11.00
CA GLU A 6 -65.28 -15.54 11.74
C GLU A 6 -63.94 -14.96 11.21
N LEU A 7 -63.99 -13.72 10.72
CA LEU A 7 -62.85 -12.81 10.62
C LEU A 7 -62.66 -12.13 11.99
N PHE A 8 -61.45 -12.17 12.55
CA PHE A 8 -61.07 -11.26 13.62
C PHE A 8 -60.72 -9.88 13.03
N PRO A 9 -61.36 -8.77 13.45
CA PRO A 9 -60.91 -7.44 13.09
C PRO A 9 -59.85 -7.00 14.10
N VAL A 10 -58.61 -6.78 13.64
CA VAL A 10 -57.67 -5.94 14.39
C VAL A 10 -58.17 -4.51 14.23
N SER A 11 -58.90 -4.05 15.24
CA SER A 11 -59.36 -2.67 15.38
C SER A 11 -58.15 -1.74 15.51
N PHE A 12 -57.77 -1.10 14.41
CA PHE A 12 -56.87 0.06 14.43
C PHE A 12 -57.74 1.31 14.54
N CYS A 13 -57.87 1.80 15.76
CA CYS A 13 -58.64 2.97 16.12
C CYS A 13 -57.95 4.24 15.58
N GLY A 14 -58.73 5.08 14.90
CA GLY A 14 -58.67 6.53 15.04
C GLY A 14 -57.48 7.25 14.40
N ALA A 15 -57.73 7.85 13.25
CA ALA A 15 -56.99 9.02 12.79
C ALA A 15 -57.17 10.18 13.79
N GLU A 16 -56.08 10.83 14.20
CA GLU A 16 -56.09 12.22 14.65
C GLU A 16 -55.01 12.98 13.86
N LEU A 17 -55.50 13.80 12.94
CA LEU A 17 -54.77 14.81 12.21
C LEU A 17 -54.37 15.93 13.18
N GLY A 18 -53.21 15.77 13.84
CA GLY A 18 -52.53 16.84 14.57
C GLY A 18 -51.48 17.50 13.68
N ALA A 19 -51.88 18.57 12.99
CA ALA A 19 -50.99 19.40 12.16
C ALA A 19 -49.94 20.11 13.04
N GLY A 20 -48.68 19.70 12.88
CA GLY A 20 -47.53 20.33 13.53
C GLY A 20 -46.21 19.61 13.23
N GLN A 21 -46.06 18.99 12.06
CA GLN A 21 -44.82 18.32 11.70
C GLN A 21 -43.90 19.31 10.98
N SER A 22 -42.88 19.76 11.71
CA SER A 22 -41.75 20.51 11.17
C SER A 22 -41.20 19.80 9.94
N LEU A 23 -41.11 20.51 8.81
CA LEU A 23 -40.55 20.01 7.54
C LEU A 23 -39.19 19.30 7.74
N SER A 24 -38.45 19.68 8.77
CA SER A 24 -37.17 19.11 9.18
C SER A 24 -37.25 17.64 9.61
N SER A 25 -38.33 17.19 10.26
CA SER A 25 -38.41 15.83 10.81
C SER A 25 -38.73 14.76 9.76
N LEU A 26 -39.51 15.12 8.73
CA LEU A 26 -39.80 14.24 7.58
C LEU A 26 -38.55 14.05 6.71
N VAL A 27 -37.84 15.14 6.42
CA VAL A 27 -36.58 15.10 5.66
C VAL A 27 -35.51 14.30 6.40
N PHE A 28 -35.44 14.41 7.72
CA PHE A 28 -34.49 13.66 8.54
C PHE A 28 -34.77 12.15 8.51
N SER A 29 -36.04 11.75 8.65
CA SER A 29 -36.42 10.33 8.62
C SER A 29 -36.19 9.67 7.26
N GLU A 30 -36.36 10.41 6.16
CA GLU A 30 -36.06 9.90 4.82
C GLU A 30 -34.55 9.77 4.57
N TRP A 31 -33.75 10.71 5.06
CA TRP A 31 -32.29 10.62 5.01
C TRP A 31 -31.74 9.43 5.80
N LEU A 32 -32.33 9.11 6.95
CA LEU A 32 -31.95 7.95 7.75
C LEU A 32 -32.17 6.62 7.01
N ARG A 33 -33.17 6.53 6.13
CA ARG A 33 -33.40 5.33 5.30
C ARG A 33 -32.32 5.11 4.24
N LEU A 34 -31.58 6.14 3.85
CA LEU A 34 -30.50 6.05 2.85
C LEU A 34 -29.14 5.66 3.44
N LEU A 35 -28.96 5.82 4.75
CA LEU A 35 -27.73 5.44 5.46
C LEU A 35 -27.28 3.98 5.24
N PRO A 36 -28.15 2.94 5.30
CA PRO A 36 -27.71 1.57 5.05
C PRO A 36 -27.20 1.38 3.63
N PHE A 37 -27.81 2.03 2.63
CA PHE A 37 -27.38 1.93 1.23
C PHE A 37 -26.03 2.62 1.01
N LEU A 38 -25.83 3.80 1.61
CA LEU A 38 -24.54 4.50 1.57
C LEU A 38 -23.44 3.70 2.29
N GLY A 39 -23.75 3.09 3.44
CA GLY A 39 -22.83 2.22 4.17
C GLY A 39 -22.41 1.00 3.36
N VAL A 40 -23.36 0.35 2.67
CA VAL A 40 -23.07 -0.79 1.79
C VAL A 40 -22.21 -0.36 0.59
N LEU A 41 -22.52 0.76 -0.06
CA LEU A 41 -21.73 1.28 -1.18
C LEU A 41 -20.30 1.64 -0.75
N ALA A 42 -20.14 2.28 0.42
CA ALA A 42 -18.84 2.61 0.98
C ALA A 42 -18.04 1.34 1.34
N LEU A 43 -18.69 0.32 1.92
CA LEU A 43 -18.05 -0.95 2.26
C LEU A 43 -17.60 -1.71 1.01
N LEU A 44 -18.45 -1.80 -0.01
CA LEU A 44 -18.11 -2.45 -1.28
C LEU A 44 -16.98 -1.71 -2.01
N GLY A 45 -17.04 -0.38 -2.06
CA GLY A 45 -15.96 0.45 -2.60
C GLY A 45 -14.64 0.26 -1.85
N TYR A 46 -14.68 0.23 -0.52
CA TYR A 46 -13.50 -0.04 0.32
C TYR A 46 -12.92 -1.43 0.06
N LEU A 47 -13.75 -2.48 0.01
CA LEU A 47 -13.30 -3.85 -0.25
C LEU A 47 -12.69 -3.99 -1.66
N ALA A 48 -13.23 -3.30 -2.66
CA ALA A 48 -12.67 -3.29 -4.01
C ALA A 48 -11.31 -2.58 -4.08
N VAL A 49 -11.12 -1.49 -3.33
CA VAL A 49 -9.89 -0.67 -3.37
C VAL A 49 -8.81 -1.18 -2.40
N ARG A 50 -9.19 -1.86 -1.30
CA ARG A 50 -8.28 -2.42 -0.27
C ARG A 50 -7.13 -3.27 -0.83
N PRO A 51 -7.33 -4.26 -1.72
CA PRO A 51 -6.23 -5.08 -2.22
C PRO A 51 -5.23 -4.26 -3.04
N PHE A 52 -5.68 -3.23 -3.76
CA PHE A 52 -4.81 -2.36 -4.54
C PHE A 52 -3.96 -1.44 -3.66
N LEU A 53 -4.53 -0.90 -2.58
CA LEU A 53 -3.81 -0.04 -1.63
C LEU A 53 -2.74 -0.80 -0.82
N LEU A 54 -3.03 -2.05 -0.42
CA LEU A 54 -2.10 -2.86 0.37
C LEU A 54 -0.92 -3.37 -0.48
N LYS A 55 -1.15 -3.70 -1.75
CA LYS A 55 -0.11 -4.26 -2.64
C LYS A 55 0.97 -3.26 -3.02
N LYS A 56 0.69 -1.96 -2.95
CA LYS A 56 1.59 -0.91 -3.42
C LYS A 56 2.70 -0.56 -2.42
N LYS A 57 2.55 -0.91 -1.12
CA LYS A 57 3.33 -0.29 -0.04
C LYS A 57 4.46 -1.15 0.55
N GLN A 58 4.42 -2.48 0.49
CA GLN A 58 5.22 -3.27 1.45
C GLN A 58 6.51 -3.92 0.95
N GLN A 59 6.67 -4.25 -0.34
CA GLN A 59 7.72 -5.21 -0.70
C GLN A 59 8.88 -4.66 -1.55
N LYS A 60 8.71 -3.50 -2.21
CA LYS A 60 9.79 -2.94 -3.05
C LYS A 60 10.72 -2.02 -2.28
N ASP A 61 10.21 -1.36 -1.24
CA ASP A 61 10.95 -0.27 -0.58
C ASP A 61 12.07 -0.78 0.34
N SER A 62 12.00 -2.02 0.81
CA SER A 62 13.05 -2.63 1.66
C SER A 62 14.13 -3.39 0.88
N LEU A 63 13.93 -3.64 -0.42
CA LEU A 63 14.88 -4.43 -1.21
C LEU A 63 16.10 -3.58 -1.59
N ILE A 64 17.25 -3.90 -0.99
CA ILE A 64 18.52 -3.24 -1.30
C ILE A 64 18.95 -3.57 -2.74
N ASN A 65 19.04 -4.85 -3.10
CA ASN A 65 19.36 -5.26 -4.46
C ASN A 65 18.07 -5.33 -5.31
N LEU A 66 17.98 -4.60 -6.41
CA LEU A 66 16.80 -4.61 -7.28
C LEU A 66 16.95 -5.48 -8.54
N LYS A 67 18.17 -5.60 -9.09
CA LYS A 67 18.39 -6.15 -10.44
C LYS A 67 19.58 -7.11 -10.58
N ILE A 68 20.54 -7.09 -9.66
CA ILE A 68 21.80 -7.81 -9.84
C ILE A 68 21.62 -9.28 -9.43
N GLN A 69 21.91 -10.22 -10.33
CA GLN A 69 21.99 -11.68 -10.08
C GLN A 69 20.88 -12.21 -9.15
N LYS A 70 19.62 -12.10 -9.59
CA LYS A 70 18.45 -12.46 -8.77
C LYS A 70 18.20 -13.96 -8.71
N GLU A 71 18.73 -14.69 -9.67
CA GLU A 71 18.80 -16.14 -9.73
C GLU A 71 19.73 -16.73 -8.65
N ASN A 72 20.71 -15.96 -8.17
CA ASN A 72 21.62 -16.39 -7.13
C ASN A 72 21.02 -16.09 -5.74
N PRO A 73 20.80 -17.11 -4.88
CA PRO A 73 20.25 -16.89 -3.54
C PRO A 73 21.15 -16.01 -2.66
N LYS A 74 22.46 -15.98 -2.93
CA LYS A 74 23.44 -15.13 -2.22
C LYS A 74 24.58 -14.73 -3.14
N VAL A 75 24.56 -13.48 -3.58
CA VAL A 75 25.64 -12.90 -4.40
C VAL A 75 26.83 -12.55 -3.51
N VAL A 76 27.98 -13.16 -3.81
CA VAL A 76 29.28 -12.91 -3.16
C VAL A 76 30.31 -12.63 -4.26
N ASN A 77 31.16 -11.64 -4.06
CA ASN A 77 32.26 -11.32 -4.97
C ASN A 77 33.59 -11.44 -4.22
N GLU A 78 34.48 -12.28 -4.74
CA GLU A 78 35.83 -12.45 -4.23
C GLU A 78 36.79 -11.56 -5.02
N ILE A 79 37.69 -10.89 -4.31
CA ILE A 79 38.68 -9.97 -4.88
C ILE A 79 40.04 -10.31 -4.28
N ASN A 80 40.98 -10.68 -5.14
CA ASN A 80 42.37 -10.87 -4.77
C ASN A 80 43.05 -9.50 -4.66
N ILE A 81 43.86 -9.29 -3.63
CA ILE A 81 44.52 -8.01 -3.36
C ILE A 81 45.69 -7.81 -4.35
N GLU A 82 46.24 -8.92 -4.84
CA GLU A 82 47.36 -8.99 -5.78
C GLU A 82 46.95 -8.43 -7.15
N ASP A 83 45.74 -8.75 -7.59
CA ASP A 83 45.15 -8.39 -8.88
C ASP A 83 44.66 -6.92 -8.93
N LEU A 84 44.77 -6.19 -7.83
CA LEU A 84 44.51 -4.75 -7.79
C LEU A 84 45.64 -4.03 -8.55
N CYS A 85 45.46 -3.87 -9.87
CA CYS A 85 46.37 -3.12 -10.74
C CYS A 85 46.46 -1.63 -10.36
N LEU A 86 45.41 -1.11 -9.70
CA LEU A 86 45.33 0.28 -9.26
C LEU A 86 45.69 0.39 -7.78
N THR A 87 46.42 1.45 -7.40
CA THR A 87 46.72 1.79 -6.00
C THR A 87 45.46 2.02 -5.17
N LYS A 88 44.34 2.33 -5.82
CA LYS A 88 43.04 2.57 -5.22
C LYS A 88 41.93 1.97 -6.08
N ALA A 89 41.12 1.09 -5.50
CA ALA A 89 39.91 0.56 -6.11
C ALA A 89 38.67 0.89 -5.28
N ALA A 90 37.54 1.10 -5.93
CA ALA A 90 36.27 1.40 -5.29
C ALA A 90 35.24 0.31 -5.62
N TYR A 91 34.65 -0.29 -4.59
CA TYR A 91 33.66 -1.36 -4.71
C TYR A 91 32.27 -0.88 -4.27
N CYS A 92 31.25 -1.34 -4.99
CA CYS A 92 29.88 -0.95 -4.79
C CYS A 92 29.29 -1.56 -3.52
N ARG A 93 28.60 -0.73 -2.71
CA ARG A 93 27.77 -1.19 -1.59
C ARG A 93 26.28 -0.87 -1.75
N CYS A 94 25.92 -0.10 -2.77
CA CYS A 94 24.54 0.36 -3.00
C CYS A 94 23.72 -0.57 -3.91
N TRP A 95 24.34 -1.57 -4.57
CA TRP A 95 23.67 -2.45 -5.53
C TRP A 95 22.98 -1.73 -6.69
N ARG A 96 23.48 -0.54 -7.06
CA ARG A 96 23.00 0.25 -8.22
C ARG A 96 24.02 0.35 -9.35
N SER A 97 25.24 -0.11 -9.12
CA SER A 97 26.32 0.03 -10.10
C SER A 97 26.08 -0.83 -11.33
N LYS A 98 26.37 -0.27 -12.52
CA LYS A 98 26.33 -1.02 -13.80
C LYS A 98 27.55 -1.91 -13.96
N THR A 99 28.68 -1.56 -13.34
CA THR A 99 29.94 -2.31 -13.36
C THR A 99 30.15 -3.11 -12.07
N PHE A 100 29.05 -3.52 -11.42
CA PHE A 100 29.09 -4.31 -10.18
C PHE A 100 29.98 -5.56 -10.37
N PRO A 101 30.95 -5.82 -9.48
CA PRO A 101 31.07 -5.31 -8.10
C PRO A 101 31.81 -3.96 -7.93
N ALA A 102 32.39 -3.39 -8.97
CA ALA A 102 33.05 -2.09 -8.90
C ALA A 102 32.05 -0.94 -8.67
N CYS A 103 32.52 0.20 -8.18
CA CYS A 103 31.72 1.41 -8.03
C CYS A 103 31.89 2.34 -9.24
N ASP A 104 30.79 2.68 -9.90
CA ASP A 104 30.69 3.63 -11.02
C ASP A 104 30.09 4.99 -10.61
N GLY A 105 29.88 5.24 -9.32
CA GLY A 105 29.26 6.48 -8.83
C GLY A 105 27.72 6.47 -8.80
N SER A 106 27.05 5.37 -9.19
CA SER A 106 25.59 5.26 -9.18
C SER A 106 24.93 5.48 -7.80
N HIS A 107 25.70 5.40 -6.71
CA HIS A 107 25.21 5.70 -5.36
C HIS A 107 24.82 7.18 -5.18
N ASN A 108 25.44 8.12 -5.91
CA ASN A 108 25.09 9.54 -5.83
C ASN A 108 23.63 9.78 -6.25
N LYS A 109 23.24 9.22 -7.40
CA LYS A 109 21.86 9.30 -7.90
C LYS A 109 20.88 8.61 -6.96
N HIS A 110 21.28 7.50 -6.34
CA HIS A 110 20.44 6.83 -5.34
C HIS A 110 20.22 7.73 -4.13
N ASN A 111 21.29 8.26 -3.54
CA ASN A 111 21.23 9.17 -2.38
C ASN A 111 20.38 10.41 -2.66
N GLU A 112 20.51 11.03 -3.85
CA GLU A 112 19.71 12.19 -4.25
C GLU A 112 18.21 11.87 -4.32
N LEU A 113 17.84 10.69 -4.85
CA LEU A 113 16.44 10.30 -5.04
C LEU A 113 15.77 9.80 -3.76
N THR A 114 16.52 9.14 -2.86
CA THR A 114 15.97 8.50 -1.67
C THR A 114 16.26 9.25 -0.38
N GLY A 115 17.17 10.23 -0.39
CA GLY A 115 17.70 10.86 0.82
C GLY A 115 18.64 9.95 1.62
N ASP A 116 19.17 8.90 1.00
CA ASP A 116 20.10 7.94 1.60
C ASP A 116 21.54 8.50 1.62
N ASN A 117 22.44 7.85 2.35
CA ASN A 117 23.83 8.28 2.55
C ASN A 117 24.86 7.17 2.30
N VAL A 118 24.54 6.23 1.41
CA VAL A 118 25.45 5.12 1.08
C VAL A 118 26.64 5.57 0.24
N GLY A 119 27.76 4.85 0.35
CA GLY A 119 28.98 5.10 -0.41
C GLY A 119 29.80 3.83 -0.64
N PRO A 120 30.83 3.88 -1.51
CA PRO A 120 31.63 2.70 -1.86
C PRO A 120 32.59 2.27 -0.74
N LEU A 121 33.07 1.03 -0.85
CA LEU A 121 34.25 0.56 -0.12
C LEU A 121 35.50 0.89 -0.92
N ILE A 122 36.44 1.63 -0.33
CA ILE A 122 37.70 1.99 -0.98
C ILE A 122 38.80 1.07 -0.48
N LEU A 123 39.35 0.24 -1.36
CA LEU A 123 40.54 -0.56 -1.09
C LEU A 123 41.76 0.20 -1.59
N LYS A 124 42.76 0.37 -0.72
CA LYS A 124 44.04 0.98 -1.08
C LYS A 124 45.13 -0.06 -0.88
N LYS A 125 45.90 -0.33 -1.93
CA LYS A 125 47.10 -1.16 -1.83
C LYS A 125 48.20 -0.29 -1.22
N LYS A 126 48.78 -0.73 -0.10
CA LYS A 126 49.95 -0.07 0.47
C LYS A 126 51.13 -0.37 -0.44
N GLU A 127 51.81 0.68 -0.92
CA GLU A 127 53.10 0.52 -1.57
C GLU A 127 54.09 0.01 -0.50
N VAL A 128 54.70 -1.14 -0.78
CA VAL A 128 55.71 -1.79 0.08
C VAL A 128 57.08 -1.32 -0.36
#